data_AF-A0A7C6IRL3-F1
#
_entry.id   AF-A0A7C6IRL3-F1
#
_cell.length_a   1.000
_cell.length_b   1.000
_cell.length_c   1.000
_cell.angle_alpha   90.00
_cell.angle_beta   90.00
_cell.angle_gamma   90.00
#
_symmetry.space_group_name_H-M   'P 1'
#
loop_
_entity.id
_entity.type
_entity.pdbx_description
1 polymer ?
#
loop_
_entity_poly.entity_id
_entity_poly.type
_entity_poly.pdbx_seq_one_letter_code
_entity_poly.pdbx_strand_id
1 'polypeptide(L)'
;DRCVIVLDCEPGRTGTIAPEVQKAKFLVNLDHHRRDRGIGHIVYVNPDEAATSTIVYHLLGELGVELNLQIATPLYGGIVGDTGGFRHANTSAEILAIAGKLLEYKVNPATVAREIFSSYSLNYLRMLGYALSKLETALNGRLVWLALTYEDFLKFDVSPEEADQFISYVRMLKTAEISMIFRETAPNQIRLGLRAYQIDIQKLASSFGGGGHKLASGARFEGDLQTIIDKVVEAAKNYLITGEINERNS
;
A
#
# COMPACT_ATOMS: atom_id res chain seq x y z
N ASP A 1 -30.35 4.51 -16.20
CA ASP A 1 -29.28 4.74 -17.19
C ASP A 1 -28.01 5.22 -16.52
N ARG A 2 -27.34 4.34 -15.76
CA ARG A 2 -26.20 4.74 -14.92
C ARG A 2 -24.89 4.38 -15.62
N CYS A 3 -24.14 5.40 -15.98
CA CYS A 3 -22.71 5.31 -16.28
C CYS A 3 -21.96 5.30 -14.94
N VAL A 4 -20.99 4.39 -14.78
CA VAL A 4 -20.08 4.35 -13.64
C VAL A 4 -18.67 4.54 -14.15
N ILE A 5 -17.91 5.42 -13.49
CA ILE A 5 -16.50 5.66 -13.77
C ILE A 5 -15.71 5.17 -12.55
N VAL A 6 -14.83 4.20 -12.78
CA VAL A 6 -13.91 3.66 -11.78
C VAL A 6 -12.53 4.24 -12.06
N LEU A 7 -11.92 4.82 -11.04
CA LEU A 7 -10.59 5.41 -11.09
C LEU A 7 -9.66 4.59 -10.19
N ASP A 8 -8.40 4.45 -10.61
CA ASP A 8 -7.26 3.99 -9.79
C ASP A 8 -7.32 2.55 -9.27
N CYS A 9 -8.36 1.80 -9.66
CA CYS A 9 -8.47 0.39 -9.35
C CYS A 9 -9.29 -0.36 -10.41
N GLU A 10 -9.20 -1.68 -10.38
CA GLU A 10 -10.13 -2.52 -11.14
C GLU A 10 -11.53 -2.44 -10.53
N PRO A 11 -12.61 -2.64 -11.31
CA PRO A 11 -13.97 -2.63 -10.78
C PRO A 11 -14.20 -3.67 -9.67
N GLY A 12 -13.46 -4.77 -9.66
CA GLY A 12 -13.51 -5.76 -8.58
C GLY A 12 -12.86 -5.32 -7.26
N ARG A 13 -12.04 -4.25 -7.29
CA ARG A 13 -11.31 -3.71 -6.14
C ARG A 13 -12.00 -2.51 -5.49
N THR A 14 -13.21 -2.17 -5.89
CA THR A 14 -14.01 -1.09 -5.26
C THR A 14 -14.64 -1.50 -3.92
N GLY A 15 -14.15 -2.57 -3.29
CA GLY A 15 -14.63 -3.03 -1.98
C GLY A 15 -16.07 -3.53 -2.02
N THR A 16 -16.86 -3.16 -1.01
CA THR A 16 -18.22 -3.67 -0.80
C THR A 16 -19.20 -3.31 -1.92
N ILE A 17 -18.92 -2.29 -2.73
CA ILE A 17 -19.76 -1.86 -3.85
C ILE A 17 -19.40 -2.51 -5.20
N ALA A 18 -18.40 -3.40 -5.23
CA ALA A 18 -17.96 -4.06 -6.47
C ALA A 18 -19.10 -4.79 -7.21
N PRO A 19 -20.00 -5.54 -6.56
CA PRO A 19 -21.11 -6.20 -7.24
C PRO A 19 -22.05 -5.22 -7.96
N GLU A 20 -22.26 -4.03 -7.42
CA GLU A 20 -23.11 -2.98 -7.99
C GLU A 20 -22.40 -2.26 -9.14
N VAL A 21 -21.12 -1.93 -8.97
CA VAL A 21 -20.28 -1.31 -10.00
C VAL A 21 -20.22 -2.19 -11.26
N GLN A 22 -20.05 -3.50 -11.10
CA GLN A 22 -19.97 -4.43 -12.23
C GLN A 22 -21.31 -4.61 -12.97
N LYS A 23 -22.44 -4.24 -12.36
CA LYS A 23 -23.78 -4.25 -12.97
C LYS A 23 -24.11 -2.94 -13.71
N ALA A 24 -23.17 -1.99 -13.79
CA ALA A 24 -23.39 -0.73 -14.48
C ALA A 24 -23.74 -0.95 -15.97
N LYS A 25 -24.74 -0.22 -16.47
CA LYS A 25 -25.12 -0.27 -17.90
C LYS A 25 -23.99 0.24 -18.80
N PHE A 26 -23.17 1.14 -18.29
CA PHE A 26 -21.98 1.64 -18.95
C PHE A 26 -20.89 1.83 -17.90
N LEU A 27 -19.70 1.31 -18.16
CA LEU A 27 -18.61 1.24 -17.20
C LEU A 27 -17.34 1.76 -17.86
N VAL A 28 -16.77 2.81 -17.30
CA VAL A 28 -15.48 3.39 -17.70
C VAL A 28 -14.45 3.08 -16.61
N ASN A 29 -13.28 2.59 -16.98
CA ASN A 29 -12.17 2.38 -16.06
C ASN A 29 -10.95 3.20 -16.52
N LEU A 30 -10.44 4.07 -15.66
CA LEU A 30 -9.21 4.83 -15.88
C LEU A 30 -8.20 4.45 -14.78
N ASP A 31 -6.99 4.04 -15.16
CA ASP A 31 -5.99 3.60 -14.19
C ASP A 31 -4.56 3.74 -14.72
N HIS A 32 -3.59 3.79 -13.81
CA HIS A 32 -2.15 3.77 -14.08
C HIS A 32 -1.44 2.51 -13.54
N HIS A 33 -2.14 1.58 -12.90
CA HIS A 33 -1.51 0.35 -12.41
C HIS A 33 -1.11 -0.58 -13.58
N ARG A 34 0.09 -1.17 -13.52
CA ARG A 34 0.52 -2.20 -14.51
C ARG A 34 -0.29 -3.48 -14.30
N ARG A 35 -1.17 -3.80 -15.26
CA ARG A 35 -2.02 -5.00 -15.26
C ARG A 35 -2.55 -5.32 -16.65
N ASP A 36 -3.25 -6.45 -16.76
CA ASP A 36 -4.06 -6.76 -17.93
C ASP A 36 -5.20 -5.74 -18.10
N ARG A 37 -5.84 -5.76 -19.26
CA ARG A 37 -6.85 -4.74 -19.67
C ARG A 37 -7.94 -4.44 -18.63
N GLY A 38 -8.29 -5.36 -17.72
CA GLY A 38 -9.38 -5.17 -16.77
C GLY A 38 -10.77 -5.25 -17.43
N ILE A 39 -11.80 -4.73 -16.74
CA ILE A 39 -13.22 -4.86 -17.13
C ILE A 39 -13.84 -3.47 -17.31
N GLY A 40 -14.58 -3.28 -18.41
CA GLY A 40 -15.30 -2.04 -18.70
C GLY A 40 -15.74 -1.95 -20.17
N HIS A 41 -16.68 -1.06 -20.45
CA HIS A 41 -17.06 -0.68 -21.81
C HIS A 41 -15.98 0.20 -22.44
N ILE A 42 -15.44 1.13 -21.65
CA ILE A 42 -14.22 1.89 -21.98
C ILE A 42 -13.20 1.57 -20.89
N VAL A 43 -12.00 1.19 -21.30
CA VAL A 43 -10.90 0.97 -20.37
C VAL A 43 -9.65 1.65 -20.91
N TYR A 44 -9.06 2.52 -20.11
CA TYR A 44 -7.81 3.20 -20.38
C TYR A 44 -6.86 2.95 -19.22
N VAL A 45 -5.82 2.16 -19.47
CA VAL A 45 -4.78 1.85 -18.49
C VAL A 45 -3.45 2.33 -19.06
N ASN A 46 -2.80 3.29 -18.39
CA ASN A 46 -1.49 3.80 -18.79
C ASN A 46 -0.45 3.65 -17.66
N PRO A 47 0.32 2.56 -17.64
CA PRO A 47 1.32 2.31 -16.60
C PRO A 47 2.53 3.24 -16.59
N ASP A 48 2.69 4.07 -17.61
CA ASP A 48 3.78 5.04 -17.68
C ASP A 48 3.42 6.37 -16.98
N GLU A 49 2.13 6.55 -16.62
CA GLU A 49 1.66 7.70 -15.85
C GLU A 49 2.00 7.56 -14.36
N ALA A 50 2.42 8.68 -13.77
CA ALA A 50 2.81 8.67 -12.36
C ALA A 50 1.64 8.44 -11.41
N ALA A 51 0.43 8.84 -11.81
CA ALA A 51 -0.79 8.75 -11.03
C ALA A 51 -2.02 8.69 -11.95
N THR A 52 -3.10 8.07 -11.49
CA THR A 52 -4.41 8.18 -12.18
C THR A 52 -4.89 9.64 -12.25
N SER A 53 -4.54 10.47 -11.27
CA SER A 53 -4.83 11.92 -11.32
C SER A 53 -4.17 12.63 -12.51
N THR A 54 -3.03 12.15 -13.02
CA THR A 54 -2.40 12.71 -14.22
C THR A 54 -3.24 12.39 -15.47
N ILE A 55 -3.74 11.15 -15.58
CA ILE A 55 -4.68 10.74 -16.64
C ILE A 55 -5.92 11.65 -16.62
N VAL A 56 -6.49 11.87 -15.43
CA VAL A 56 -7.67 12.74 -15.29
C VAL A 56 -7.34 14.20 -15.64
N TYR A 57 -6.17 14.71 -15.27
CA TYR A 57 -5.72 16.05 -15.66
C TYR A 57 -5.69 16.23 -17.19
N HIS A 58 -5.09 15.28 -17.92
CA HIS A 58 -5.04 15.33 -19.38
C HIS A 58 -6.45 15.23 -19.99
N LEU A 59 -7.28 14.31 -19.50
CA LEU A 59 -8.66 14.14 -19.97
C LEU A 59 -9.50 15.41 -19.79
N LEU A 60 -9.39 16.09 -18.66
CA LEU A 60 -10.10 17.34 -18.41
C LEU A 60 -9.63 18.45 -19.37
N GLY A 61 -8.34 18.48 -19.72
CA GLY A 61 -7.79 19.37 -20.73
C GLY A 61 -8.38 19.13 -22.13
N GLU A 62 -8.42 17.86 -22.56
CA GLU A 62 -9.02 17.45 -23.84
C GLU A 62 -10.53 17.76 -23.93
N LEU A 63 -11.23 17.69 -22.78
CA LEU A 63 -12.65 18.06 -22.67
C LEU A 63 -12.88 19.57 -22.57
N GLY A 64 -11.82 20.39 -22.49
CA GLY A 64 -11.93 21.84 -22.35
C GLY A 64 -12.51 22.28 -21.00
N VAL A 65 -12.36 21.47 -19.95
CA VAL A 65 -12.85 21.80 -18.61
C VAL A 65 -11.96 22.86 -17.96
N GLU A 66 -12.53 24.00 -17.61
CA GLU A 66 -11.83 25.01 -16.83
C GLU A 66 -11.61 24.51 -15.39
N LEU A 67 -10.33 24.38 -15.01
CA LEU A 67 -9.98 23.99 -13.65
C LEU A 67 -10.26 25.14 -12.68
N ASN A 68 -10.69 24.77 -11.49
CA ASN A 68 -10.80 25.66 -10.34
C ASN A 68 -10.12 25.00 -9.13
N LEU A 69 -10.06 25.69 -7.99
CA LEU A 69 -9.44 25.15 -6.78
C LEU A 69 -10.02 23.79 -6.34
N GLN A 70 -11.33 23.58 -6.50
CA GLN A 70 -12.01 22.35 -6.09
C GLN A 70 -11.62 21.15 -6.96
N ILE A 71 -11.26 21.37 -8.23
CA ILE A 71 -10.75 20.35 -9.13
C ILE A 71 -9.23 20.19 -8.98
N ALA A 72 -8.50 21.30 -8.90
CA ALA A 72 -7.04 21.28 -8.84
C ALA A 72 -6.50 20.63 -7.56
N THR A 73 -7.18 20.83 -6.42
CA THR A 73 -6.76 20.26 -5.12
C THR A 73 -6.71 18.73 -5.13
N PRO A 74 -7.78 17.98 -5.50
CA PRO A 74 -7.71 16.51 -5.55
C PRO A 74 -6.78 15.98 -6.65
N LEU A 75 -6.66 16.66 -7.79
CA LEU A 75 -5.68 16.28 -8.82
C LEU A 75 -4.24 16.37 -8.26
N TYR A 76 -3.91 17.50 -7.64
CA TYR A 76 -2.62 17.70 -7.00
C TYR A 76 -2.39 16.67 -5.88
N GLY A 77 -3.41 16.41 -5.06
CA GLY A 77 -3.37 15.42 -3.99
C GLY A 77 -3.04 14.01 -4.48
N GLY A 78 -3.71 13.53 -5.54
CA GLY A 78 -3.42 12.22 -6.11
C GLY A 78 -2.00 12.11 -6.69
N ILE A 79 -1.54 13.16 -7.39
CA ILE A 79 -0.15 13.22 -7.89
C ILE A 79 0.85 13.17 -6.72
N VAL A 80 0.62 13.96 -5.66
CA VAL A 80 1.48 13.98 -4.47
C VAL A 80 1.48 12.62 -3.77
N GLY A 81 0.32 11.98 -3.65
CA GLY A 81 0.18 10.65 -3.04
C GLY A 81 1.01 9.59 -3.76
N ASP A 82 0.78 9.41 -5.06
CA ASP A 82 1.39 8.32 -5.83
C ASP A 82 2.88 8.52 -6.11
N THR A 83 3.35 9.78 -6.08
CA THR A 83 4.79 10.09 -6.18
C THR A 83 5.50 10.09 -4.82
N GLY A 84 4.76 9.80 -3.73
CA GLY A 84 5.30 9.81 -2.37
C GLY A 84 5.86 11.18 -1.98
N GLY A 85 5.19 12.25 -2.39
CA GLY A 85 5.68 13.63 -2.26
C GLY A 85 6.85 13.91 -3.20
N PHE A 86 6.79 13.45 -4.44
CA PHE A 86 7.81 13.63 -5.48
C PHE A 86 9.17 12.97 -5.19
N ARG A 87 9.18 11.91 -4.37
CA ARG A 87 10.40 11.17 -3.99
C ARG A 87 10.53 9.83 -4.70
N HIS A 88 9.46 9.34 -5.30
CA HIS A 88 9.41 8.04 -5.98
C HIS A 88 9.91 8.16 -7.42
N ALA A 89 10.34 7.02 -7.99
CA ALA A 89 10.95 6.94 -9.32
C ALA A 89 10.00 7.32 -10.48
N ASN A 90 8.69 7.34 -10.23
CA ASN A 90 7.65 7.84 -11.14
C ASN A 90 7.58 9.39 -11.18
N THR A 91 8.42 10.11 -10.44
CA THR A 91 8.49 11.57 -10.51
C THR A 91 9.30 12.00 -11.74
N SER A 92 8.65 12.65 -12.71
CA SER A 92 9.30 13.19 -13.91
C SER A 92 9.23 14.72 -13.97
N ALA A 93 9.96 15.32 -14.91
CA ALA A 93 9.90 16.76 -15.17
C ALA A 93 8.48 17.21 -15.56
N GLU A 94 7.77 16.38 -16.32
CA GLU A 94 6.37 16.63 -16.70
C GLU A 94 5.45 16.65 -15.47
N ILE A 95 5.59 15.68 -14.57
CA ILE A 95 4.77 15.61 -13.35
C ILE A 95 5.00 16.82 -12.45
N LEU A 96 6.24 17.28 -12.32
CA LEU A 96 6.55 18.51 -11.58
C LEU A 96 5.96 19.75 -12.27
N ALA A 97 5.96 19.80 -13.60
CA ALA A 97 5.33 20.89 -14.35
C ALA A 97 3.80 20.91 -14.18
N ILE A 98 3.13 19.75 -14.24
CA ILE A 98 1.69 19.62 -13.99
C ILE A 98 1.37 20.05 -12.57
N ALA A 99 2.12 19.54 -11.58
CA ALA A 99 1.95 19.94 -10.18
C ALA A 99 2.09 21.46 -10.00
N GLY A 100 3.09 22.08 -10.65
CA GLY A 100 3.28 23.53 -10.66
C GLY A 100 2.09 24.30 -11.24
N LYS A 101 1.55 23.86 -12.38
CA LYS A 101 0.34 24.47 -12.99
C LYS A 101 -0.87 24.38 -12.05
N LEU A 102 -1.04 23.27 -11.34
CA LEU A 102 -2.15 23.12 -10.39
C LEU A 102 -2.07 24.13 -9.24
N LEU A 103 -0.88 24.61 -8.88
CA LEU A 103 -0.71 25.64 -7.85
C LEU A 103 -1.22 27.02 -8.27
N GLU A 104 -1.30 27.30 -9.57
CA GLU A 104 -1.87 28.55 -10.09
C GLU A 104 -3.35 28.72 -9.67
N TYR A 105 -4.03 27.60 -9.37
CA TYR A 105 -5.41 27.57 -8.85
C TYR A 105 -5.49 27.74 -7.33
N LYS A 106 -4.42 28.18 -6.67
CA LYS A 106 -4.31 28.43 -5.22
C LYS A 106 -4.38 27.17 -4.34
N VAL A 107 -4.03 26.01 -4.91
CA VAL A 107 -3.80 24.79 -4.10
C VAL A 107 -2.73 25.11 -3.07
N ASN A 108 -2.93 24.70 -1.82
CA ASN A 108 -1.92 24.83 -0.77
C ASN A 108 -1.15 23.51 -0.61
N PRO A 109 0.10 23.42 -1.11
CA PRO A 109 0.89 22.19 -1.03
C PRO A 109 1.09 21.69 0.40
N ALA A 110 1.29 22.61 1.35
CA ALA A 110 1.58 22.27 2.73
C ALA A 110 0.36 21.66 3.42
N THR A 111 -0.84 22.20 3.16
CA THR A 111 -2.09 21.62 3.66
C THR A 111 -2.32 20.24 3.06
N VAL A 112 -2.21 20.10 1.73
CA VAL A 112 -2.40 18.80 1.06
C VAL A 112 -1.42 17.76 1.57
N ALA A 113 -0.12 18.09 1.66
CA ALA A 113 0.89 17.18 2.18
C ALA A 113 0.62 16.80 3.64
N ARG A 114 0.13 17.74 4.46
CA ARG A 114 -0.23 17.45 5.86
C ARG A 114 -1.38 16.45 5.95
N GLU A 115 -2.42 16.63 5.16
CA GLU A 115 -3.57 15.72 5.14
C GLU A 115 -3.17 14.31 4.66
N ILE A 116 -2.32 14.22 3.63
CA ILE A 116 -1.88 12.94 3.06
C ILE A 116 -0.87 12.21 3.95
N PHE A 117 0.11 12.91 4.52
CA PHE A 117 1.26 12.27 5.18
C PHE A 117 1.35 12.49 6.70
N SER A 118 0.61 13.45 7.26
CA SER A 118 0.87 13.96 8.62
C SER A 118 -0.42 14.19 9.41
N SER A 119 -1.34 13.23 9.35
CA SER A 119 -2.68 13.27 9.95
C SER A 119 -2.93 12.12 10.96
N TYR A 120 -1.90 11.70 11.70
CA TYR A 120 -1.99 10.63 12.69
C TYR A 120 -2.35 11.12 14.10
N SER A 121 -3.08 10.29 14.86
CA SER A 121 -3.40 10.56 16.26
C SER A 121 -2.18 10.43 17.17
N LEU A 122 -2.22 11.07 18.35
CA LEU A 122 -1.16 10.91 19.36
C LEU A 122 -0.99 9.45 19.78
N ASN A 123 -2.10 8.72 19.87
CA ASN A 123 -2.15 7.31 20.19
C ASN A 123 -1.41 6.47 19.14
N TYR A 124 -1.66 6.74 17.85
CA TYR A 124 -0.93 6.13 16.75
C TYR A 124 0.57 6.38 16.84
N LEU A 125 0.99 7.62 17.09
CA LEU A 125 2.42 7.97 17.21
C LEU A 125 3.08 7.29 18.42
N ARG A 126 2.38 7.18 19.55
CA ARG A 126 2.86 6.45 20.74
C ARG A 126 3.00 4.95 20.45
N MET A 127 2.01 4.37 19.77
CA MET A 127 2.06 2.97 19.36
C MET A 127 3.19 2.72 18.38
N LEU A 128 3.42 3.61 17.40
CA LEU A 128 4.54 3.52 16.48
C LEU A 128 5.88 3.50 17.24
N GLY A 129 6.09 4.42 18.18
CA GLY A 129 7.30 4.44 19.01
C GLY A 129 7.48 3.14 19.80
N TYR A 130 6.40 2.61 20.38
CA TYR A 130 6.40 1.32 21.06
C TYR A 130 6.72 0.15 20.12
N ALA A 131 6.09 0.09 18.94
CA ALA A 131 6.31 -0.93 17.93
C ALA A 131 7.77 -0.94 17.43
N LEU A 132 8.37 0.23 17.20
CA LEU A 132 9.77 0.36 16.80
C LEU A 132 10.74 -0.10 17.89
N SER A 133 10.38 0.06 19.17
CA SER A 133 11.19 -0.46 20.28
C SER A 133 11.20 -2.00 20.36
N LYS A 134 10.24 -2.67 19.70
CA LYS A 134 10.14 -4.14 19.57
C LYS A 134 10.77 -4.68 18.29
N LEU A 135 11.54 -3.90 17.54
CA LEU A 135 12.20 -4.38 16.33
C LEU A 135 13.17 -5.52 16.68
N GLU A 136 13.01 -6.63 15.98
CA GLU A 136 13.90 -7.77 16.02
C GLU A 136 14.56 -7.97 14.67
N THR A 137 15.76 -8.54 14.68
CA THR A 137 16.55 -8.75 13.46
C THR A 137 17.25 -10.09 13.46
N ALA A 138 17.52 -10.61 12.27
CA ALA A 138 18.39 -11.75 12.04
C ALA A 138 19.27 -11.52 10.81
N LEU A 139 20.29 -12.37 10.65
CA LEU A 139 21.20 -12.33 9.49
C LEU A 139 21.84 -10.95 9.30
N ASN A 140 22.34 -10.35 10.38
CA ASN A 140 22.92 -9.00 10.40
C ASN A 140 21.97 -7.92 9.86
N GLY A 141 20.67 -8.03 10.18
CA GLY A 141 19.65 -7.05 9.79
C GLY A 141 19.10 -7.23 8.37
N ARG A 142 19.44 -8.33 7.67
CA ARG A 142 18.81 -8.69 6.39
C ARG A 142 17.36 -9.13 6.54
N LEU A 143 17.04 -9.75 7.67
CA LEU A 143 15.67 -10.01 8.11
C LEU A 143 15.35 -9.10 9.28
N VAL A 144 14.22 -8.41 9.22
CA VAL A 144 13.74 -7.54 10.30
C VAL A 144 12.23 -7.69 10.48
N TRP A 145 11.77 -7.72 11.71
CA TRP A 145 10.35 -7.81 12.01
C TRP A 145 9.96 -7.07 13.28
N LEU A 146 8.67 -6.84 13.44
CA LEU A 146 8.06 -6.53 14.72
C LEU A 146 6.74 -7.29 14.86
N ALA A 147 6.32 -7.48 16.10
CA ALA A 147 5.07 -8.13 16.45
C ALA A 147 4.25 -7.28 17.43
N LEU A 148 2.94 -7.23 17.20
CA LEU A 148 1.97 -6.47 17.99
C LEU A 148 0.83 -7.40 18.41
N THR A 149 0.60 -7.49 19.71
CA THR A 149 -0.46 -8.32 20.30
C THR A 149 -1.82 -7.60 20.22
N TYR A 150 -2.90 -8.35 20.42
CA TYR A 150 -4.24 -7.77 20.50
C TYR A 150 -4.34 -6.77 21.67
N GLU A 151 -3.70 -7.08 22.79
CA GLU A 151 -3.62 -6.20 23.96
C GLU A 151 -2.88 -4.90 23.67
N ASP A 152 -1.85 -4.92 22.80
CA ASP A 152 -1.17 -3.70 22.37
C ASP A 152 -2.15 -2.76 21.65
N PHE A 153 -2.98 -3.28 20.74
CA PHE A 153 -3.99 -2.48 20.05
C PHE A 153 -5.04 -1.89 21.00
N LEU A 154 -5.50 -2.66 21.98
CA LEU A 154 -6.42 -2.17 23.01
C LEU A 154 -5.78 -1.09 23.88
N LYS A 155 -4.51 -1.27 24.27
CA LYS A 155 -3.77 -0.33 25.11
C LYS A 155 -3.59 1.03 24.45
N PHE A 156 -3.30 1.04 23.15
CA PHE A 156 -3.04 2.27 22.41
C PHE A 156 -4.30 2.84 21.75
N ASP A 157 -5.41 2.10 21.67
CA ASP A 157 -6.62 2.50 20.95
C ASP A 157 -6.31 2.87 19.48
N VAL A 158 -5.70 1.89 18.79
CA VAL A 158 -5.31 1.98 17.38
C VAL A 158 -5.77 0.71 16.70
N SER A 159 -6.38 0.81 15.52
CA SER A 159 -6.83 -0.38 14.80
C SER A 159 -5.64 -1.18 14.23
N PRO A 160 -5.74 -2.51 14.16
CA PRO A 160 -4.73 -3.33 13.49
C PRO A 160 -4.53 -2.95 12.00
N GLU A 161 -5.57 -2.45 11.34
CA GLU A 161 -5.55 -1.94 9.97
C GLU A 161 -4.63 -0.71 9.82
N GLU A 162 -4.73 0.27 10.73
CA GLU A 162 -3.86 1.45 10.73
C GLU A 162 -2.38 1.07 10.92
N ALA A 163 -2.11 0.09 11.76
CA ALA A 163 -0.76 -0.41 12.02
C ALA A 163 -0.15 -1.19 10.85
N ASP A 164 -0.90 -1.52 9.78
CA ASP A 164 -0.31 -2.10 8.55
C ASP A 164 0.81 -1.22 8.01
N GLN A 165 0.63 0.10 8.12
CA GLN A 165 1.57 1.10 7.62
C GLN A 165 2.91 1.06 8.35
N PHE A 166 2.98 0.45 9.55
CA PHE A 166 4.22 0.37 10.30
C PHE A 166 5.33 -0.40 9.57
N ILE A 167 4.98 -1.33 8.67
CA ILE A 167 5.95 -2.06 7.85
C ILE A 167 6.82 -1.13 7.00
N SER A 168 6.33 0.07 6.67
CA SER A 168 7.11 1.07 5.94
C SER A 168 8.33 1.55 6.73
N TYR A 169 8.21 1.68 8.06
CA TYR A 169 9.31 2.04 8.95
C TYR A 169 10.24 0.85 9.19
N VAL A 170 9.70 -0.37 9.31
CA VAL A 170 10.51 -1.60 9.44
C VAL A 170 11.47 -1.73 8.25
N ARG A 171 11.00 -1.43 7.04
CA ARG A 171 11.79 -1.46 5.80
C ARG A 171 12.85 -0.37 5.72
N MET A 172 12.83 0.67 6.56
CA MET A 172 13.84 1.73 6.54
C MET A 172 15.21 1.26 7.03
N LEU A 173 15.29 0.11 7.72
CA LEU A 173 16.58 -0.46 8.10
C LEU A 173 17.42 -0.72 6.85
N LYS A 174 18.57 -0.05 6.74
CA LYS A 174 19.42 -0.05 5.53
C LYS A 174 19.78 -1.44 5.01
N THR A 175 19.91 -2.42 5.90
CA THR A 175 20.28 -3.79 5.58
C THR A 175 19.10 -4.69 5.24
N ALA A 176 17.86 -4.23 5.42
CA ALA A 176 16.67 -5.07 5.29
C ALA A 176 16.45 -5.54 3.85
N GLU A 177 16.49 -6.85 3.66
CA GLU A 177 16.07 -7.51 2.42
C GLU A 177 14.63 -8.03 2.51
N ILE A 178 14.24 -8.51 3.69
CA ILE A 178 12.87 -8.89 4.05
C ILE A 178 12.46 -8.14 5.32
N SER A 179 11.29 -7.51 5.28
CA SER A 179 10.65 -6.85 6.41
C SER A 179 9.29 -7.49 6.69
N MET A 180 9.01 -7.78 7.95
CA MET A 180 7.77 -8.44 8.36
C MET A 180 7.07 -7.66 9.47
N ILE A 181 5.75 -7.72 9.48
CA ILE A 181 4.94 -7.25 10.60
C ILE A 181 3.91 -8.32 10.96
N PHE A 182 3.90 -8.72 12.22
CA PHE A 182 2.88 -9.60 12.78
C PHE A 182 1.91 -8.76 13.60
N ARG A 183 0.61 -8.87 13.31
CA ARG A 183 -0.43 -8.16 14.04
C ARG A 183 -1.52 -9.14 14.44
N GLU A 184 -1.77 -9.25 15.72
CA GLU A 184 -2.90 -10.01 16.23
C GLU A 184 -4.17 -9.15 16.14
N THR A 185 -4.97 -9.35 15.10
CA THR A 185 -6.16 -8.52 14.79
C THR A 185 -7.35 -8.80 15.68
N ALA A 186 -7.37 -9.99 16.27
CA ALA A 186 -8.27 -10.45 17.32
C ALA A 186 -7.53 -11.57 18.07
N PRO A 187 -7.96 -11.98 19.28
CA PRO A 187 -7.28 -13.04 20.02
C PRO A 187 -7.02 -14.29 19.15
N ASN A 188 -5.75 -14.68 19.06
CA ASN A 188 -5.23 -15.77 18.22
C ASN A 188 -5.46 -15.63 16.71
N GLN A 189 -5.89 -14.47 16.19
CA GLN A 189 -6.01 -14.21 14.76
C GLN A 189 -4.91 -13.26 14.30
N ILE A 190 -3.98 -13.76 13.49
CA ILE A 190 -2.75 -13.03 13.17
C ILE A 190 -2.70 -12.73 11.68
N ARG A 191 -2.41 -11.47 11.36
CA ARG A 191 -2.08 -11.02 10.01
C ARG A 191 -0.60 -10.74 9.91
N LEU A 192 0.03 -11.41 8.95
CA LEU A 192 1.40 -11.19 8.53
C LEU A 192 1.41 -10.26 7.32
N GLY A 193 2.10 -9.13 7.44
CA GLY A 193 2.49 -8.29 6.31
C GLY A 193 3.96 -8.54 5.96
N LEU A 194 4.26 -8.65 4.66
CA LEU A 194 5.60 -8.89 4.14
C LEU A 194 5.97 -7.81 3.13
N ARG A 195 7.21 -7.33 3.20
CA ARG A 195 7.85 -6.48 2.18
C ARG A 195 9.24 -7.01 1.89
N ALA A 196 9.67 -6.88 0.65
CA ALA A 196 11.03 -7.20 0.25
C ALA A 196 11.64 -6.10 -0.62
N TYR A 197 12.97 -6.03 -0.63
CA TYR A 197 13.70 -5.08 -1.48
C TYR A 197 13.73 -5.56 -2.95
N GLN A 198 14.25 -6.76 -3.20
CA GLN A 198 14.35 -7.35 -4.54
C GLN A 198 13.89 -8.82 -4.63
N ILE A 199 13.69 -9.46 -3.47
CA ILE A 199 13.33 -10.88 -3.40
C ILE A 199 11.83 -11.06 -3.64
N ASP A 200 11.46 -12.13 -4.36
CA ASP A 200 10.07 -12.52 -4.55
C ASP A 200 9.48 -13.07 -3.23
N ILE A 201 8.85 -12.18 -2.47
CA ILE A 201 8.24 -12.49 -1.17
C ILE A 201 6.87 -13.15 -1.29
N GLN A 202 6.27 -13.16 -2.49
CA GLN A 202 5.02 -13.84 -2.74
C GLN A 202 5.15 -15.33 -2.48
N LYS A 203 6.28 -15.94 -2.89
CA LYS A 203 6.54 -17.36 -2.66
C LYS A 203 6.49 -17.71 -1.16
N LEU A 204 7.12 -16.89 -0.32
CA LEU A 204 7.11 -17.07 1.14
C LEU A 204 5.71 -16.93 1.71
N ALA A 205 4.93 -15.95 1.23
CA ALA A 205 3.54 -15.80 1.64
C ALA A 205 2.71 -17.04 1.26
N SER A 206 2.86 -17.52 0.03
CA SER A 206 2.09 -18.66 -0.50
C SER A 206 2.38 -19.97 0.20
N SER A 207 3.60 -20.21 0.71
CA SER A 207 3.88 -21.39 1.54
C SER A 207 3.14 -21.39 2.87
N PHE A 208 2.58 -20.26 3.28
CA PHE A 208 1.72 -20.11 4.46
C PHE A 208 0.25 -19.90 4.10
N GLY A 209 -0.17 -20.28 2.89
CA GLY A 209 -1.56 -20.09 2.42
C GLY A 209 -1.92 -18.63 2.15
N GLY A 210 -0.92 -17.74 2.09
CA GLY A 210 -1.07 -16.33 1.75
C GLY A 210 -0.85 -16.01 0.27
N GLY A 211 -0.62 -14.74 -0.02
CA GLY A 211 -0.37 -14.25 -1.38
C GLY A 211 -0.17 -12.75 -1.45
N GLY A 212 -0.13 -12.23 -2.67
CA GLY A 212 0.11 -10.82 -2.96
C GLY A 212 1.03 -10.64 -4.17
N HIS A 213 1.86 -9.60 -4.12
CA HIS A 213 2.83 -9.26 -5.15
C HIS A 213 4.26 -9.66 -4.75
N LYS A 214 5.14 -9.74 -5.76
CA LYS A 214 6.55 -10.11 -5.60
C LYS A 214 7.29 -9.33 -4.51
N LEU A 215 6.98 -8.06 -4.29
CA LEU A 215 7.67 -7.22 -3.28
C LEU A 215 6.81 -6.88 -2.06
N ALA A 216 5.53 -7.29 -2.08
CA ALA A 216 4.55 -6.96 -1.04
C ALA A 216 3.47 -8.03 -1.00
N SER A 217 3.48 -8.85 0.05
CA SER A 217 2.53 -9.95 0.24
C SER A 217 2.10 -10.08 1.69
N GLY A 218 1.23 -11.04 2.00
CA GLY A 218 0.83 -11.32 3.37
C GLY A 218 0.15 -12.68 3.51
N ALA A 219 -0.03 -13.09 4.76
CA ALA A 219 -0.69 -14.34 5.13
C ALA A 219 -1.54 -14.14 6.38
N ARG A 220 -2.44 -15.09 6.64
CA ARG A 220 -3.30 -15.11 7.83
C ARG A 220 -3.07 -16.41 8.58
N PHE A 221 -3.10 -16.32 9.90
CA PHE A 221 -2.88 -17.46 10.78
C PHE A 221 -3.90 -17.44 11.91
N GLU A 222 -4.18 -18.62 12.44
CA GLU A 222 -4.88 -18.82 13.70
C GLU A 222 -3.95 -19.56 14.66
N GLY A 223 -3.83 -19.07 15.90
CA GLY A 223 -3.01 -19.70 16.96
C GLY A 223 -2.17 -18.71 17.76
N ASP A 224 -1.21 -19.27 18.50
CA ASP A 224 -0.28 -18.52 19.35
C ASP A 224 0.70 -17.67 18.52
N LEU A 225 0.83 -16.39 18.90
CA LEU A 225 1.63 -15.40 18.18
C LEU A 225 3.12 -15.79 18.14
N GLN A 226 3.69 -16.21 19.26
CA GLN A 226 5.13 -16.53 19.32
C GLN A 226 5.45 -17.74 18.44
N THR A 227 4.62 -18.78 18.51
CA THR A 227 4.75 -19.98 17.68
C THR A 227 4.73 -19.65 16.19
N ILE A 228 3.85 -18.75 15.76
CA ILE A 228 3.74 -18.30 14.37
C ILE A 228 4.95 -17.44 13.97
N ILE A 229 5.41 -16.54 14.85
CA ILE A 229 6.63 -15.75 14.62
C ILE A 229 7.81 -16.69 14.38
N ASP A 230 8.05 -17.65 15.26
CA ASP A 230 9.19 -18.57 15.16
C ASP A 230 9.13 -19.37 13.85
N LYS A 231 7.96 -19.92 13.50
CA LYS A 231 7.76 -20.67 12.25
C LYS A 231 8.08 -19.83 11.01
N VAL A 232 7.55 -18.61 10.95
CA VAL A 232 7.71 -17.72 9.79
C VAL A 232 9.13 -17.15 9.70
N VAL A 233 9.72 -16.76 10.83
CA VAL A 233 11.09 -16.26 10.90
C VAL A 233 12.09 -17.32 10.45
N GLU A 234 11.94 -18.58 10.88
CA GLU A 234 12.81 -19.67 10.42
C GLU A 234 12.66 -19.93 8.92
N ALA A 235 11.43 -19.90 8.38
CA ALA A 235 11.22 -20.01 6.94
C ALA A 235 11.87 -18.84 6.17
N ALA A 236 11.72 -17.61 6.67
CA ALA A 236 12.30 -16.42 6.05
C ALA A 236 13.84 -16.41 6.10
N LYS A 237 14.44 -16.87 7.21
CA LYS A 237 15.90 -17.07 7.33
C LYS A 237 16.41 -18.06 6.30
N ASN A 238 15.77 -19.23 6.20
CA ASN A 238 16.14 -20.25 5.22
C ASN A 238 16.03 -19.69 3.79
N TYR A 239 14.93 -19.01 3.48
CA TYR A 239 14.72 -18.41 2.17
C TYR A 239 15.79 -17.37 1.80
N LEU A 240 16.24 -16.55 2.77
CA LEU A 240 17.33 -15.58 2.58
C LEU A 240 18.72 -16.22 2.40
N ILE A 241 18.92 -17.43 2.91
CA ILE A 241 20.19 -18.15 2.84
C ILE A 241 20.27 -18.99 1.57
N THR A 242 19.21 -19.73 1.23
CA THR A 242 19.21 -20.74 0.17
C THR A 242 18.53 -20.28 -1.12
N GLY A 243 17.63 -19.28 -1.03
CA GLY A 243 16.75 -18.91 -2.14
C GLY A 243 15.58 -19.89 -2.37
N GLU A 244 15.43 -20.89 -1.50
CA GLU A 244 14.41 -21.93 -1.60
C GLU A 244 13.49 -21.90 -0.37
N ILE A 245 12.23 -22.33 -0.57
CA ILE A 245 11.27 -22.49 0.51
C ILE A 245 11.14 -23.98 0.79
N ASN A 246 11.54 -24.40 1.98
CA ASN A 246 11.37 -25.79 2.40
C ASN A 246 9.86 -26.09 2.55
N GLU A 247 9.27 -26.82 1.60
CA GLU A 247 7.86 -27.24 1.61
C GLU A 247 7.47 -28.18 2.78
N ARG A 248 8.41 -28.50 3.68
CA ARG A 248 8.23 -29.55 4.71
C ARG A 248 7.51 -29.14 5.99
N ASN A 249 7.04 -27.90 6.12
CA ASN A 249 6.41 -27.41 7.37
C ASN A 249 4.94 -27.00 7.19
N SER A 250 4.25 -27.50 6.16
CA SER A 250 2.77 -27.45 6.06
C SER A 250 2.14 -28.36 7.10
#